data_AF-A0A918M1D3-F1
#
_entry.id   AF-A0A918M1D3-F1
#
_cell.length_a   1.000
_cell.length_b   1.000
_cell.length_c   1.000
_cell.angle_alpha   90.00
_cell.angle_beta   90.00
_cell.angle_gamma   90.00
#
_symmetry.space_group_name_H-M   'P 1'
#
loop_
_entity.id
_entity.type
_entity.pdbx_description
1 polymer ?
#
loop_
_entity_poly.entity_id
_entity_poly.type
_entity_poly.pdbx_seq_one_letter_code
_entity_poly.pdbx_strand_id
1 'polypeptide(L)'
;MTSLAHTVHVRSMQPLATAALPRRPNGPHSTFLHVPSLDLVVSGDVVYNQVHQYLSEAGDHGIDAWLDAIDAVAALAPTTVVAEHKNPEQDDPASVIDDTRDCLRTH
;
A
#
# COMPACT_ATOMS: atom_id res chain seq x y z
N MET A 1 -14.87 -30.35 -13.78
CA MET A 1 -13.72 -29.46 -13.56
C MET A 1 -14.26 -28.17 -12.97
N THR A 2 -14.10 -27.96 -11.66
CA THR A 2 -14.62 -26.77 -10.98
C THR A 2 -13.65 -25.62 -11.25
N SER A 3 -14.10 -24.62 -12.01
CA SER A 3 -13.36 -23.37 -12.19
C SER A 3 -13.37 -22.62 -10.85
N LEU A 4 -12.22 -22.46 -10.22
CA LEU A 4 -12.05 -21.54 -9.09
C LEU A 4 -11.96 -20.14 -9.69
N ALA A 5 -13.06 -19.39 -9.65
CA ALA A 5 -13.03 -17.96 -9.92
C ALA A 5 -12.19 -17.28 -8.82
N HIS A 6 -10.95 -16.93 -9.13
CA HIS A 6 -10.11 -16.15 -8.23
C HIS A 6 -10.54 -14.69 -8.36
N THR A 7 -11.27 -14.17 -7.37
CA THR A 7 -11.68 -12.77 -7.37
C THR A 7 -10.51 -11.90 -6.93
N VAL A 8 -10.01 -11.08 -7.83
CA VAL A 8 -8.94 -10.10 -7.56
C VAL A 8 -9.59 -8.73 -7.35
N HIS A 9 -9.30 -8.09 -6.22
CA HIS A 9 -9.82 -6.76 -5.91
C HIS A 9 -8.70 -5.72 -6.04
N VAL A 10 -8.84 -4.79 -6.98
CA VAL A 10 -7.96 -3.62 -7.11
C VAL A 10 -8.60 -2.46 -6.37
N ARG A 11 -7.88 -1.82 -5.45
CA ARG A 11 -8.34 -0.60 -4.79
C ARG A 11 -7.42 0.56 -5.16
N SER A 12 -8.03 1.61 -5.74
CA SER A 12 -7.37 2.87 -6.05
C SER A 12 -7.67 3.90 -4.96
N MET A 13 -6.66 4.66 -4.53
CA MET A 13 -6.83 5.84 -3.69
C MET A 13 -7.53 6.94 -4.49
N GLN A 14 -8.84 7.11 -4.32
CA GLN A 14 -9.53 8.32 -4.78
C GLN A 14 -9.48 9.40 -3.69
N PRO A 15 -9.19 10.67 -4.02
CA PRO A 15 -9.23 11.75 -3.04
C PRO A 15 -10.68 12.00 -2.58
N LEU A 16 -10.87 12.11 -1.26
CA LEU A 16 -12.07 12.74 -0.70
C LEU A 16 -11.97 14.25 -0.92
N ALA A 17 -12.97 14.81 -1.59
CA ALA A 17 -13.21 16.22 -1.94
C ALA A 17 -12.61 16.74 -3.26
N THR A 18 -13.51 16.97 -4.22
CA THR A 18 -13.28 17.66 -5.49
C THR A 18 -13.41 19.18 -5.30
N ALA A 19 -12.30 19.91 -5.37
CA ALA A 19 -12.30 21.33 -5.71
C ALA A 19 -11.30 21.53 -6.85
N ALA A 20 -11.79 21.99 -8.00
CA ALA A 20 -11.06 22.05 -9.25
C ALA A 20 -9.84 22.98 -9.18
N LEU A 21 -8.64 22.40 -9.14
CA LEU A 21 -7.36 23.04 -9.48
C LEU A 21 -6.73 22.29 -10.66
N PRO A 22 -5.92 22.96 -11.50
CA PRO A 22 -5.35 22.34 -12.70
C PRO A 22 -4.46 21.15 -12.32
N ARG A 23 -4.81 19.98 -12.87
CA ARG A 23 -4.06 18.72 -12.76
C ARG A 23 -2.55 18.96 -12.98
N ARG A 24 -1.74 18.67 -11.95
CA ARG A 24 -0.32 18.32 -12.13
C ARG A 24 -0.17 16.79 -12.05
N PRO A 25 0.78 16.15 -12.76
CA PRO A 25 0.68 14.71 -13.05
C PRO A 25 1.20 13.77 -11.96
N ASN A 26 1.84 14.25 -10.89
CA ASN A 26 2.59 13.38 -9.97
C ASN A 26 2.25 13.70 -8.50
N GLY A 27 1.27 13.00 -7.96
CA GLY A 27 1.12 12.70 -6.54
C GLY A 27 0.92 11.19 -6.40
N PRO A 28 1.28 10.53 -5.27
CA PRO A 28 1.21 9.08 -5.14
C PRO A 28 -0.24 8.61 -5.21
N HIS A 29 -0.67 8.19 -6.40
CA HIS A 29 -1.88 7.39 -6.55
C HIS A 29 -1.50 5.93 -6.32
N SER A 30 -1.13 5.57 -5.09
CA SER A 30 -0.79 4.19 -4.80
C SER A 30 -2.06 3.34 -4.91
N THR A 31 -1.99 2.28 -5.71
CA THR A 31 -3.04 1.27 -5.85
C THR A 31 -2.50 -0.03 -5.33
N PHE A 32 -3.29 -0.76 -4.54
CA PHE A 32 -2.91 -2.10 -4.11
C PHE A 32 -3.86 -3.16 -4.70
N LEU A 33 -3.31 -4.36 -4.84
CA LEU A 33 -4.00 -5.55 -5.32
C LEU A 33 -4.21 -6.51 -4.15
N HIS A 34 -5.44 -6.96 -3.93
CA HIS A 34 -5.74 -8.01 -2.96
C HIS A 34 -6.20 -9.29 -3.67
N VAL A 35 -5.56 -10.41 -3.32
CA VAL A 35 -5.88 -11.76 -3.77
C VAL A 35 -6.32 -12.60 -2.56
N PRO A 36 -7.63 -12.62 -2.22
CA PRO A 36 -8.11 -13.24 -0.98
C PRO A 36 -7.83 -14.74 -0.88
N SER A 37 -7.85 -15.46 -2.00
CA SER A 37 -7.59 -16.91 -2.01
C SER A 37 -6.14 -17.29 -1.68
N LEU A 38 -5.24 -16.29 -1.60
CA LEU A 38 -3.83 -16.44 -1.24
C LEU A 38 -3.46 -15.66 0.02
N ASP A 39 -4.44 -15.00 0.68
CA ASP A 39 -4.19 -14.07 1.78
C ASP A 39 -3.06 -13.06 1.47
N LEU A 40 -3.03 -12.57 0.23
CA LEU A 40 -1.91 -11.82 -0.34
C LEU A 40 -2.32 -10.41 -0.80
N VAL A 41 -1.48 -9.44 -0.47
CA VAL A 41 -1.55 -8.08 -1.02
C VAL A 41 -0.28 -7.75 -1.80
N VAL A 42 -0.42 -7.18 -3.00
CA VAL A 42 0.65 -6.43 -3.68
C VAL A 42 0.40 -4.96 -3.41
N SER A 43 1.27 -4.35 -2.63
CA SER A 43 1.01 -3.07 -1.95
C SER A 43 1.46 -1.83 -2.73
N GLY A 44 2.26 -1.99 -3.78
CA GLY A 44 2.92 -0.85 -4.44
C GLY A 44 3.79 -0.09 -3.44
N ASP A 45 3.68 1.24 -3.45
CA ASP A 45 4.41 2.14 -2.54
C ASP A 45 3.71 2.35 -1.17
N VAL A 46 2.61 1.64 -0.89
CA VAL A 46 1.91 1.77 0.40
C VAL A 46 2.73 1.15 1.54
N VAL A 47 3.43 0.04 1.29
CA VAL A 47 4.21 -0.71 2.28
C VAL A 47 5.63 -0.88 1.77
N TYR A 48 6.60 -0.78 2.68
CA TYR A 48 8.03 -0.95 2.40
C TYR A 48 8.55 -2.18 3.16
N ASN A 49 9.36 -3.00 2.49
CA ASN A 49 9.92 -4.21 3.09
C ASN A 49 11.42 -4.05 3.35
N GLN A 50 11.75 -3.65 4.58
CA GLN A 50 13.11 -3.58 5.12
C GLN A 50 14.10 -2.75 4.27
N VAL A 51 13.60 -1.66 3.69
CA VAL A 51 14.36 -0.64 2.98
C VAL A 51 13.94 0.75 3.46
N HIS A 52 14.77 1.76 3.25
CA HIS A 52 14.47 3.13 3.67
C HIS A 52 13.29 3.72 2.89
N GLN A 53 12.29 4.22 3.62
CA GLN A 53 11.13 4.90 3.05
C GLN A 53 11.53 6.23 2.41
N TYR A 54 11.09 6.45 1.17
CA TYR A 54 11.34 7.72 0.50
C TYR A 54 10.24 8.72 0.88
N LEU A 55 10.37 9.35 2.06
CA LEU A 55 9.33 10.22 2.65
C LEU A 55 8.82 11.35 1.75
N SER A 56 9.59 11.76 0.73
CA SER A 56 9.12 12.75 -0.25
C SER A 56 7.97 12.24 -1.13
N GLU A 57 7.74 10.92 -1.19
CA GLU A 57 6.58 10.32 -1.85
C GLU A 57 5.26 10.68 -1.18
N ALA A 58 5.24 11.04 0.11
CA ALA A 58 4.02 11.51 0.78
C ALA A 58 3.35 12.68 0.03
N GLY A 59 4.14 13.44 -0.75
CA GLY A 59 3.66 14.47 -1.66
C GLY A 59 2.77 15.50 -0.97
N ASP A 60 1.81 16.05 -1.72
CA ASP A 60 0.86 17.05 -1.20
C ASP A 60 -0.19 16.45 -0.25
N HIS A 61 -0.32 15.12 -0.20
CA HIS A 61 -1.33 14.41 0.60
C HIS A 61 -0.86 14.12 2.03
N GLY A 62 0.46 14.07 2.25
CA GLY A 62 1.07 13.98 3.57
C GLY A 62 1.04 12.59 4.20
N ILE A 63 1.63 12.49 5.40
CA ILE A 63 1.78 11.24 6.16
C ILE A 63 0.41 10.66 6.57
N ASP A 64 -0.57 11.50 6.90
CA ASP A 64 -1.90 11.04 7.33
C ASP A 64 -2.60 10.21 6.25
N ALA A 65 -2.56 10.66 4.98
CA ALA A 65 -3.15 9.92 3.87
C ALA A 65 -2.42 8.60 3.60
N TRP A 66 -1.11 8.53 3.89
CA TRP A 66 -0.35 7.29 3.82
C TRP A 66 -0.74 6.33 4.95
N LEU A 67 -0.89 6.83 6.18
CA LEU A 67 -1.37 6.03 7.31
C LEU A 67 -2.77 5.44 7.03
N ASP A 68 -3.68 6.21 6.43
CA ASP A 68 -5.00 5.71 5.99
C ASP A 68 -4.88 4.57 4.96
N ALA A 69 -3.90 4.65 4.04
CA ALA A 69 -3.65 3.60 3.07
C ALA A 69 -3.11 2.33 3.74
N ILE A 70 -2.20 2.48 4.71
CA ILE A 70 -1.69 1.37 5.52
C ILE A 70 -2.83 0.71 6.29
N ASP A 71 -3.74 1.49 6.88
CA ASP A 71 -4.92 0.99 7.58
C ASP A 71 -5.84 0.20 6.65
N ALA A 72 -6.03 0.67 5.41
CA ALA A 72 -6.80 -0.05 4.40
C ALA A 72 -6.19 -1.40 4.01
N VAL A 73 -4.86 -1.50 3.93
CA VAL A 73 -4.14 -2.76 3.69
C VAL A 73 -4.24 -3.68 4.91
N ALA A 74 -4.02 -3.14 6.12
CA ALA A 74 -4.09 -3.88 7.37
C ALA A 74 -5.48 -4.49 7.62
N ALA A 75 -6.55 -3.78 7.26
CA ALA A 75 -7.92 -4.24 7.40
C ALA A 75 -8.26 -5.49 6.56
N LEU A 76 -7.44 -5.83 5.56
CA LEU A 76 -7.59 -7.05 4.78
C LEU A 76 -7.02 -8.29 5.47
N ALA A 77 -6.24 -8.10 6.55
CA ALA A 77 -5.55 -9.15 7.29
C ALA A 77 -4.74 -10.13 6.40
N PRO A 78 -3.89 -9.65 5.48
CA PRO A 78 -3.07 -10.53 4.65
C PRO A 78 -2.01 -11.26 5.49
N THR A 79 -1.61 -12.45 5.06
CA THR A 79 -0.43 -13.14 5.59
C THR A 79 0.83 -12.81 4.80
N THR A 80 0.68 -12.34 3.56
CA THR A 80 1.79 -12.03 2.64
C THR A 80 1.61 -10.66 2.00
N VAL A 81 2.66 -9.83 2.03
CA VAL A 81 2.64 -8.46 1.50
C VAL A 81 3.84 -8.23 0.61
N VAL A 82 3.61 -8.19 -0.70
CA VAL A 82 4.64 -7.88 -1.68
C VAL A 82 4.72 -6.35 -1.83
N ALA A 83 5.81 -5.77 -1.37
CA ALA A 83 6.15 -4.37 -1.54
C ALA A 83 6.87 -4.12 -2.87
N GLU A 84 6.63 -2.97 -3.50
CA GLU A 84 7.44 -2.53 -4.65
C GLU A 84 8.89 -2.27 -4.22
N HIS A 85 9.05 -1.65 -3.05
CA HIS A 85 10.33 -1.40 -2.42
C HIS A 85 10.64 -2.48 -1.37
N LYS A 86 11.51 -3.44 -1.74
CA LYS A 86 11.90 -4.56 -0.86
C LYS A 86 13.39 -4.86 -0.84
N ASN A 87 13.87 -5.38 0.29
CA ASN A 87 15.12 -6.13 0.33
C ASN A 87 14.91 -7.49 -0.38
N PRO A 88 15.65 -7.78 -1.47
CA PRO A 88 15.47 -9.02 -2.23
C PRO A 88 15.89 -10.30 -1.46
N GLU A 89 16.63 -10.17 -0.37
CA GLU A 89 17.06 -11.30 0.47
C GLU A 89 16.02 -11.70 1.54
N GLN A 90 14.90 -10.98 1.61
CA GLN A 90 13.91 -11.11 2.67
C GLN A 90 12.57 -11.59 2.12
N ASP A 91 11.86 -12.34 2.96
CA ASP A 91 10.50 -12.79 2.67
C ASP A 91 9.52 -11.60 2.67
N ASP A 92 8.25 -11.86 2.39
CA ASP A 92 7.18 -10.86 2.30
C ASP A 92 6.17 -10.99 3.48
N PRO A 93 6.61 -10.90 4.77
CA PRO A 93 5.74 -11.14 5.90
C PRO A 93 4.76 -9.98 6.14
N ALA A 94 3.58 -10.27 6.68
CA ALA A 94 2.59 -9.24 7.03
C ALA A 94 3.10 -8.19 8.04
N SER A 95 4.15 -8.49 8.82
CA SER A 95 4.73 -7.55 9.80
C SER A 95 5.28 -6.28 9.17
N VAL A 96 5.62 -6.30 7.88
CA VAL A 96 6.13 -5.10 7.17
C VAL A 96 5.11 -3.95 7.12
N ILE A 97 3.82 -4.25 7.33
CA ILE A 97 2.75 -3.25 7.48
C ILE A 97 3.02 -2.38 8.71
N ASP A 98 3.28 -3.00 9.87
CA ASP A 98 3.51 -2.28 11.12
C ASP A 98 4.89 -1.62 11.12
N ASP A 99 5.92 -2.28 10.57
CA ASP A 99 7.25 -1.67 10.39
C ASP A 99 7.15 -0.36 9.57
N THR A 100 6.35 -0.37 8.51
CA THR A 100 6.14 0.80 7.66
C THR A 100 5.42 1.91 8.43
N ARG A 101 4.37 1.56 9.16
CA ARG A 101 3.57 2.48 9.98
C ARG A 101 4.40 3.16 11.07
N ASP A 102 5.25 2.39 11.75
CA ASP A 102 6.08 2.89 12.84
C ASP A 102 7.18 3.82 12.33
N CYS A 103 7.74 3.54 11.14
CA CYS A 103 8.68 4.44 10.49
C CYS A 103 8.07 5.82 10.21
N LEU A 104 6.83 5.86 9.67
CA LEU A 104 6.11 7.11 9.39
C LEU A 104 5.74 7.89 10.65
N ARG A 105 5.47 7.22 11.77
CA ARG A 105 5.15 7.87 13.05
C ARG A 105 6.37 8.45 13.78
N THR A 106 7.57 8.05 13.37
CA THR A 106 8.84 8.50 13.97
C THR A 106 9.40 9.75 13.27
N HIS A 107 8.72 10.25 12.23
CA HIS A 107 9.08 11.45 11.47
C HIS A 107 7.95 12.49 11.52
#